data_AF-A0A7Z0B1R5-F1
#
_entry.id   AF-A0A7Z0B1R5-F1
#
_cell.length_a   1.000
_cell.length_b   1.000
_cell.length_c   1.000
_cell.angle_alpha   90.00
_cell.angle_beta   90.00
_cell.angle_gamma   90.00
#
_symmetry.space_group_name_H-M   'P 1'
#
loop_
_entity.id
_entity.type
_entity.pdbx_description
1 polymer ?
#
loop_
_entity_poly.entity_id
_entity_poly.type
_entity_poly.pdbx_seq_one_letter_code
_entity_poly.pdbx_strand_id
1 'polypeptide(L)'
;MNSVRNAALRIPAADMTDGRATSQRSDDTLSSKILDGLDAGEFHVAFQPIIHAKTRSLAGVECLLRWQHPQYGLLLPESFVSAFENHDVAREASRFVLETACQQLGDAKRAGKPLPRASINIQPSELLDDALSSNICELTVRYGIDPSLLEFELLETEDASKLLSLHQFTRPLKQLGVRLALDDFGSGYSSLAALASLPIDTIKVARGFLTQLPDSDRGLHNHDWPSRSVQPTRHDCRGRGSRVRSSAAVA
;
A
#
# COMPACT_ATOMS: atom_id res chain seq x y z
N MET A 1 29.30 -0.06 0.21
CA MET A 1 29.28 1.41 0.24
C MET A 1 27.84 1.89 0.39
N ASN A 2 27.53 2.28 1.63
CA ASN A 2 26.36 2.94 2.22
C ASN A 2 24.97 2.82 1.56
N SER A 3 24.19 1.95 2.18
CA SER A 3 22.74 2.02 2.39
C SER A 3 22.28 3.46 2.66
N VAL A 4 21.47 4.02 1.76
CA VAL A 4 20.61 5.15 2.11
C VAL A 4 19.45 4.59 2.92
N ARG A 5 19.72 4.31 4.19
CA ARG A 5 18.73 4.52 5.25
C ARG A 5 18.35 5.99 5.11
N ASN A 6 17.15 6.28 4.58
CA ASN A 6 16.53 7.56 4.89
C ASN A 6 16.27 7.48 6.40
N ALA A 7 17.12 8.14 7.18
CA ALA A 7 16.95 8.27 8.60
C ALA A 7 15.61 8.96 8.83
N ALA A 8 14.58 8.17 9.10
CA ALA A 8 13.37 8.65 9.72
C ALA A 8 13.83 9.33 11.02
N LEU A 9 13.42 10.59 11.21
CA LEU A 9 13.47 11.18 12.53
C LEU A 9 12.59 10.27 13.40
N ARG A 10 13.21 9.35 14.14
CA ARG A 10 12.53 8.64 15.21
C ARG A 10 12.27 9.72 16.23
N ILE A 11 10.99 10.05 16.48
CA ILE A 11 10.62 11.01 17.51
C ILE A 11 11.38 10.59 18.77
N PRO A 12 12.28 11.42 19.33
CA PRO A 12 13.04 11.02 20.48
C PRO A 12 12.07 10.69 21.62
N ALA A 13 12.18 9.48 22.18
CA ALA A 13 11.43 9.06 23.37
C ALA A 13 11.65 9.99 24.59
N ALA A 14 12.60 10.93 24.50
CA ALA A 14 13.00 11.85 25.55
C ALA A 14 12.05 13.04 25.77
N ASP A 15 11.12 13.34 24.84
CA ASP A 15 10.05 14.33 25.11
C ASP A 15 8.85 13.72 25.89
N MET A 16 8.97 12.46 26.35
CA MET A 16 7.88 11.71 27.01
C MET A 16 8.25 11.06 28.36
N THR A 17 9.31 11.51 29.02
CA THR A 17 9.72 10.89 30.30
C THR A 17 8.88 11.38 31.49
N ASP A 18 8.09 10.47 32.07
CA ASP A 18 8.33 10.07 33.46
C ASP A 18 8.08 8.56 33.69
N GLY A 19 9.07 7.94 34.35
CA GLY A 19 9.05 6.73 35.17
C GLY A 19 8.18 5.51 34.82
N ARG A 20 8.79 4.50 34.21
CA ARG A 20 8.56 3.03 34.42
C ARG A 20 7.11 2.47 34.36
N ALA A 21 6.16 3.19 33.76
CA ALA A 21 4.85 2.72 33.32
C ALA A 21 4.58 3.08 31.83
N THR A 22 5.65 3.05 31.02
CA THR A 22 5.87 4.00 29.93
C THR A 22 5.48 3.57 28.52
N SER A 23 5.20 2.29 28.22
CA SER A 23 4.83 1.90 26.85
C SER A 23 3.42 2.36 26.49
N GLN A 24 2.42 1.95 27.29
CA GLN A 24 1.01 2.23 27.01
C GLN A 24 0.69 3.74 26.96
N ARG A 25 1.19 4.53 27.91
CA ARG A 25 0.95 6.00 27.94
C ARG A 25 1.61 6.74 26.78
N SER A 26 2.72 6.19 26.25
CA SER A 26 3.41 6.84 25.14
C SER A 26 2.67 6.63 23.83
N ASP A 27 2.14 5.43 23.63
CA ASP A 27 1.34 5.09 22.46
C ASP A 27 0.00 5.84 22.48
N ASP A 28 -0.68 5.94 23.63
CA ASP A 28 -1.93 6.72 23.77
C ASP A 28 -1.74 8.22 23.41
N THR A 29 -0.59 8.78 23.80
CA THR A 29 -0.28 10.20 23.48
C THR A 29 0.03 10.36 22.00
N LEU A 30 0.71 9.40 21.36
CA LEU A 30 0.99 9.44 19.94
C LEU A 30 -0.30 9.25 19.12
N SER A 31 -1.17 8.33 19.53
CA SER A 31 -2.51 8.14 18.97
C SER A 31 -3.32 9.43 18.97
N SER A 32 -3.42 10.13 20.11
CA SER A 32 -4.11 11.43 20.19
C SER A 32 -3.50 12.45 19.24
N LYS A 33 -2.18 12.58 19.19
CA LYS A 33 -1.50 13.54 18.30
C LYS A 33 -1.75 13.26 16.82
N ILE A 34 -1.87 11.99 16.43
CA ILE A 34 -2.19 11.64 15.04
C ILE A 34 -3.61 12.07 14.71
N LEU A 35 -4.58 11.81 15.60
CA LEU A 35 -5.97 12.24 15.40
C LEU A 35 -6.08 13.77 15.33
N ASP A 36 -5.45 14.48 16.27
CA ASP A 36 -5.41 15.94 16.28
C ASP A 36 -4.74 16.49 15.01
N GLY A 37 -3.65 15.87 14.56
CA GLY A 37 -2.94 16.25 13.34
C GLY A 37 -3.74 15.99 12.07
N LEU A 38 -4.53 14.92 12.02
CA LEU A 38 -5.45 14.64 10.91
C LEU A 38 -6.50 15.76 10.81
N ASP A 39 -7.11 16.15 11.93
CA ASP A 39 -8.10 17.24 12.00
C ASP A 39 -7.48 18.61 11.68
N ALA A 40 -6.24 18.84 12.10
CA ALA A 40 -5.51 20.08 11.85
C ALA A 40 -4.95 20.20 10.42
N GLY A 41 -5.13 19.19 9.56
CA GLY A 41 -4.64 19.20 8.17
C GLY A 41 -3.12 19.06 8.07
N GLU A 42 -2.48 18.46 9.07
CA GLU A 42 -1.03 18.21 9.08
C GLU A 42 -0.65 16.99 8.23
N PHE A 43 -1.61 16.14 7.90
CA PHE A 43 -1.38 14.96 7.08
C PHE A 43 -1.65 15.21 5.61
N HIS A 44 -0.92 14.51 4.75
CA HIS A 44 -1.18 14.46 3.31
C HIS A 44 -0.84 13.07 2.75
N VAL A 45 -1.31 12.81 1.54
CA VAL A 45 -1.04 11.56 0.82
C VAL A 45 -0.03 11.81 -0.29
N ALA A 46 1.09 11.11 -0.25
CA ALA A 46 2.02 11.02 -1.38
C ALA A 46 1.62 9.84 -2.27
N PHE A 47 1.76 9.99 -3.58
CA PHE A 47 1.41 8.96 -4.56
C PHE A 47 2.68 8.38 -5.19
N GLN A 48 2.97 7.11 -4.93
CA GLN A 48 4.11 6.43 -5.54
C GLN A 48 3.66 5.65 -6.79
N PRO A 49 4.20 5.94 -8.00
CA PRO A 49 3.79 5.26 -9.22
C PRO A 49 4.11 3.75 -9.21
N ILE A 50 3.12 2.95 -9.60
CA ILE A 50 3.26 1.53 -9.94
C ILE A 50 3.26 1.43 -11.47
N ILE A 51 4.33 0.89 -12.03
CA ILE A 51 4.57 0.88 -13.47
C ILE A 51 4.51 -0.54 -14.00
N HIS A 52 3.79 -0.74 -15.10
CA HIS A 52 3.79 -2.02 -15.80
C HIS A 52 5.20 -2.33 -16.34
N ALA A 53 5.77 -3.47 -15.95
CA ALA A 53 7.18 -3.80 -16.24
C ALA A 53 7.52 -3.79 -17.74
N LYS A 54 6.66 -4.39 -18.57
CA LYS A 54 6.84 -4.48 -20.03
C LYS A 54 6.58 -3.17 -20.77
N THR A 55 5.40 -2.57 -20.60
CA THR A 55 4.95 -1.40 -21.36
C THR A 55 5.48 -0.07 -20.81
N ARG A 56 5.99 -0.07 -19.57
CA ARG A 56 6.37 1.14 -18.83
C ARG A 56 5.24 2.16 -18.62
N SER A 57 3.99 1.75 -18.84
CA SER A 57 2.81 2.57 -18.58
C SER A 57 2.49 2.60 -17.09
N LEU A 58 1.86 3.69 -16.64
CA LEU A 58 1.30 3.79 -15.29
C LEU A 58 0.19 2.74 -15.13
N ALA A 59 0.34 1.85 -14.16
CA ALA A 59 -0.62 0.80 -13.84
C ALA A 59 -1.45 1.12 -12.59
N GLY A 60 -0.85 1.87 -11.67
CA GLY A 60 -1.44 2.23 -10.38
C GLY A 60 -0.60 3.26 -9.66
N VAL A 61 -1.05 3.65 -8.47
CA VAL A 61 -0.31 4.45 -7.51
C VAL A 61 -0.53 3.87 -6.12
N GLU A 62 0.54 3.81 -5.33
CA GLU A 62 0.44 3.51 -3.91
C GLU A 62 0.24 4.80 -3.12
N CYS A 63 -0.79 4.84 -2.30
CA CYS A 63 -1.18 5.98 -1.48
C CYS A 63 -0.47 5.90 -0.13
N LEU A 64 0.47 6.80 0.09
CA LEU A 64 1.38 6.76 1.23
C LEU A 64 1.15 7.95 2.13
N LEU A 65 0.71 7.69 3.36
CA LEU A 65 0.47 8.72 4.37
C LEU A 65 1.78 9.43 4.74
N ARG A 66 1.71 10.74 4.91
CA ARG A 66 2.81 11.61 5.30
C ARG A 66 2.31 12.60 6.34
N TRP A 67 3.11 12.83 7.37
CA TRP A 67 2.77 13.80 8.41
C TRP A 67 3.71 14.99 8.32
N GLN A 68 3.17 16.15 7.96
CA GLN A 68 3.87 17.42 8.03
C GLN A 68 3.77 17.99 9.46
N HIS A 69 4.50 17.38 10.39
CA HIS A 69 4.45 17.74 11.80
C HIS A 69 5.00 19.16 12.02
N PRO A 70 4.33 20.02 12.81
CA PRO A 70 4.70 21.43 12.99
C PRO A 70 6.11 21.62 13.58
N GLN A 71 6.49 20.77 14.55
CA GLN A 71 7.82 20.80 15.18
C GLN A 71 8.91 19.99 14.45
N TYR A 72 8.60 18.78 13.96
CA TYR A 72 9.61 17.84 13.44
C TYR A 72 9.70 17.80 11.91
N GLY A 73 8.85 18.56 11.21
CA GLY A 73 8.79 18.57 9.75
C GLY A 73 8.16 17.30 9.19
N LEU A 74 8.59 16.90 7.99
CA LEU A 74 8.02 15.74 7.31
C LEU A 74 8.43 14.42 8.00
N LEU A 75 7.44 13.74 8.57
CA LEU A 75 7.57 12.39 9.13
C LEU A 75 6.99 11.35 8.15
N LEU A 76 7.70 10.24 8.04
CA LEU A 76 7.28 9.07 7.26
C LEU A 76 6.58 8.06 8.17
N PRO A 77 5.77 7.14 7.61
CA PRO A 77 5.01 6.15 8.40
C PRO A 77 5.85 5.41 9.44
N GLU A 78 7.11 5.07 9.14
CA GLU A 78 7.99 4.37 10.07
C GLU A 78 8.23 5.11 11.40
N SER A 79 8.01 6.43 11.43
CA SER A 79 8.11 7.25 12.64
C SER A 79 6.89 7.14 13.56
N PHE A 80 5.73 6.69 13.05
CA PHE A 80 4.46 6.73 13.80
C PHE A 80 3.56 5.50 13.60
N VAL A 81 4.00 4.48 12.84
CA VAL A 81 3.22 3.28 12.53
C VAL A 81 2.82 2.48 13.76
N SER A 82 3.57 2.56 14.87
CA SER A 82 3.21 1.87 16.13
C SER A 82 1.86 2.35 16.69
N ALA A 83 1.47 3.59 16.43
CA ALA A 83 0.17 4.10 16.87
C ALA A 83 -1.02 3.47 16.13
N PHE A 84 -0.79 2.78 15.01
CA PHE A 84 -1.83 2.03 14.29
C PHE A 84 -2.15 0.68 14.92
N GLU A 85 -1.46 0.29 16.00
CA GLU A 85 -1.96 -0.77 16.89
C GLU A 85 -3.31 -0.39 17.52
N ASN A 86 -3.57 0.91 17.70
CA ASN A 86 -4.89 1.40 18.07
C ASN A 86 -5.82 1.38 16.84
N HIS A 87 -6.86 0.54 16.91
CA HIS A 87 -7.84 0.34 15.84
C HIS A 87 -8.53 1.64 15.39
N ASP A 88 -8.87 2.54 16.31
CA ASP A 88 -9.54 3.80 15.96
C ASP A 88 -8.60 4.71 15.17
N VAL A 89 -7.32 4.78 15.55
CA VAL A 89 -6.31 5.58 14.84
C VAL A 89 -6.03 5.00 13.45
N ALA A 90 -5.88 3.69 13.34
CA ALA A 90 -5.72 3.02 12.05
C ALA A 90 -6.91 3.30 11.13
N ARG A 91 -8.14 3.16 11.64
CA ARG A 91 -9.37 3.44 10.89
C ARG A 91 -9.41 4.88 10.39
N GLU A 92 -9.18 5.86 11.25
CA GLU A 92 -9.24 7.28 10.84
C GLU A 92 -8.14 7.63 9.83
N ALA A 93 -6.93 7.09 10.01
CA ALA A 93 -5.85 7.28 9.06
C ALA A 93 -6.17 6.64 7.69
N SER A 94 -6.65 5.40 7.66
CA SER A 94 -7.07 4.71 6.44
C SER A 94 -8.24 5.43 5.76
N ARG A 95 -9.21 5.93 6.53
CA ARG A 95 -10.33 6.74 6.03
C ARG A 95 -9.83 8.03 5.37
N PHE A 96 -8.90 8.74 5.99
CA PHE A 96 -8.28 9.94 5.43
C PHE A 96 -7.57 9.65 4.09
N VAL A 97 -6.80 8.55 4.02
CA VAL A 97 -6.12 8.14 2.79
C VAL A 97 -7.13 7.76 1.71
N LEU A 98 -8.17 7.01 2.06
CA LEU A 98 -9.25 6.60 1.15
C LEU A 98 -10.01 7.79 0.60
N GLU A 99 -10.41 8.74 1.44
CA GLU A 99 -11.12 9.95 1.01
C GLU A 99 -10.24 10.79 0.06
N THR A 100 -8.96 10.96 0.41
CA THR A 100 -7.99 11.66 -0.44
C THR A 100 -7.80 10.97 -1.79
N ALA A 101 -7.68 9.63 -1.81
CA ALA A 101 -7.55 8.86 -3.04
C ALA A 101 -8.81 8.99 -3.92
N CYS A 102 -10.00 8.87 -3.33
CA CYS A 102 -11.26 9.03 -4.04
C CYS A 102 -11.40 10.44 -4.62
N GLN A 103 -11.02 11.47 -3.86
CA GLN A 103 -11.02 12.86 -4.31
C GLN A 103 -10.10 13.05 -5.53
N GLN A 104 -8.84 12.59 -5.44
CA GLN A 104 -7.86 12.72 -6.52
C GLN A 104 -8.30 11.97 -7.79
N LEU A 105 -8.89 10.78 -7.64
CA LEU A 105 -9.45 10.03 -8.77
C LEU A 105 -10.66 10.76 -9.38
N GLY A 106 -11.54 11.34 -8.55
CA GLY A 106 -12.67 12.14 -9.02
C GLY A 106 -12.23 13.40 -9.78
N ASP A 107 -11.22 14.11 -9.27
CA ASP A 107 -10.61 15.26 -9.93
C ASP A 107 -9.96 14.87 -11.27
N ALA A 108 -9.21 13.77 -11.29
CA ALA A 108 -8.62 13.23 -12.51
C ALA A 108 -9.70 12.87 -13.54
N LYS A 109 -10.82 12.26 -13.10
CA LYS A 109 -11.95 11.89 -13.96
C LYS A 109 -12.58 13.12 -14.59
N ARG A 110 -12.86 14.16 -13.79
CA ARG A 110 -13.41 15.45 -14.27
C ARG A 110 -12.47 16.13 -15.26
N ALA A 111 -11.17 16.01 -15.05
CA ALA A 111 -10.14 16.57 -15.93
C ALA A 111 -9.86 15.69 -17.17
N GLY A 112 -10.56 14.56 -17.36
CA GLY A 112 -10.31 13.63 -18.47
C GLY A 112 -8.92 12.98 -18.44
N LYS A 113 -8.30 12.90 -17.25
CA LYS A 113 -6.98 12.31 -17.04
C LYS A 113 -7.08 10.79 -16.83
N PRO A 114 -5.97 10.05 -17.00
CA PRO A 114 -5.92 8.64 -16.64
C PRO A 114 -6.31 8.41 -15.19
N LEU A 115 -7.05 7.32 -14.95
CA LEU A 115 -7.48 6.87 -13.63
C LEU A 115 -6.68 5.62 -13.26
N PRO A 116 -5.47 5.77 -12.68
CA PRO A 116 -4.72 4.64 -12.19
C PRO A 116 -5.47 4.00 -11.01
N ARG A 117 -5.22 2.71 -10.78
CA ARG A 117 -5.64 2.08 -9.52
C ARG A 117 -4.92 2.74 -8.35
N ALA A 118 -5.63 3.02 -7.27
CA ALA A 118 -5.10 3.58 -6.03
C ALA A 118 -5.02 2.48 -4.98
N SER A 119 -3.81 2.12 -4.59
CA SER A 119 -3.54 1.12 -3.56
C SER A 119 -3.39 1.81 -2.20
N ILE A 120 -4.11 1.32 -1.20
CA ILE A 120 -4.21 1.92 0.14
C ILE A 120 -3.89 0.85 1.17
N ASN A 121 -2.95 1.16 2.07
CA ASN A 121 -2.58 0.27 3.16
C ASN A 121 -3.68 0.27 4.24
N ILE A 122 -4.11 -0.92 4.68
CA ILE A 122 -5.04 -1.09 5.80
C ILE A 122 -4.52 -2.13 6.79
N GLN A 123 -4.93 -2.02 8.05
CA GLN A 123 -4.68 -3.06 9.04
C GLN A 123 -5.65 -4.25 8.86
N PRO A 124 -5.23 -5.49 9.18
CA PRO A 124 -6.12 -6.65 9.11
C PRO A 124 -7.42 -6.49 9.90
N SER A 125 -7.34 -5.80 11.04
CA SER A 125 -8.49 -5.52 11.89
C SER A 125 -9.55 -4.63 11.24
N GLU A 126 -9.20 -3.81 10.25
CA GLU A 126 -10.16 -2.99 9.51
C GLU A 126 -11.08 -3.85 8.63
N LEU A 127 -10.67 -5.08 8.26
CA LEU A 127 -11.56 -6.03 7.58
C LEU A 127 -12.71 -6.53 8.47
N LEU A 128 -12.57 -6.37 9.79
CA LEU A 128 -13.61 -6.71 10.76
C LEU A 128 -14.60 -5.56 10.97
N ASP A 129 -14.28 -4.35 10.48
CA ASP A 129 -15.14 -3.18 10.63
C ASP A 129 -16.23 -3.16 9.55
N ASP A 130 -17.47 -3.36 9.98
CA ASP A 130 -18.65 -3.29 9.11
C ASP A 130 -18.78 -1.92 8.40
N ALA A 131 -18.22 -0.85 8.98
CA ALA A 131 -18.25 0.49 8.41
C ALA A 131 -17.29 0.65 7.21
N LEU A 132 -16.31 -0.23 7.02
CA LEU A 132 -15.35 -0.09 5.92
C LEU A 132 -16.07 -0.13 4.55
N SER A 133 -16.98 -1.09 4.38
CA SER A 133 -17.72 -1.24 3.12
C SER A 133 -18.68 -0.08 2.85
N SER A 134 -19.36 0.42 3.88
CA SER A 134 -20.26 1.58 3.73
C SER A 134 -19.48 2.86 3.42
N ASN A 135 -18.33 3.07 4.08
CA ASN A 135 -17.44 4.21 3.82
C ASN A 135 -16.95 4.23 2.37
N ILE A 136 -16.53 3.08 1.82
CA ILE A 136 -16.11 2.97 0.41
C ILE A 136 -17.26 3.33 -0.52
N CYS A 137 -18.45 2.77 -0.27
CA CYS A 137 -19.62 3.05 -1.11
C CYS A 137 -19.96 4.55 -1.09
N GLU A 138 -19.98 5.17 0.10
CA GLU A 138 -20.25 6.59 0.25
C GLU A 138 -19.22 7.45 -0.50
N LEU A 139 -17.93 7.20 -0.31
CA LEU A 139 -16.86 8.00 -0.92
C LEU A 139 -16.80 7.82 -2.44
N THR A 140 -16.94 6.59 -2.93
CA THR A 140 -16.95 6.33 -4.38
C THR A 140 -18.13 6.97 -5.08
N VAL A 141 -19.32 6.96 -4.46
CA VAL A 141 -20.50 7.69 -4.96
C VAL A 141 -20.26 9.20 -4.90
N ARG A 142 -19.78 9.73 -3.77
CA ARG A 142 -19.52 11.16 -3.56
C ARG A 142 -18.58 11.74 -4.61
N TYR A 143 -17.49 11.03 -4.92
CA TYR A 143 -16.49 11.49 -5.90
C TYR A 143 -16.74 10.96 -7.32
N GLY A 144 -17.76 10.12 -7.50
CA GLY A 144 -18.18 9.59 -8.79
C GLY A 144 -17.14 8.67 -9.44
N ILE A 145 -16.44 7.85 -8.66
CA ILE A 145 -15.41 6.92 -9.14
C ILE A 145 -15.91 5.47 -9.09
N ASP A 146 -15.31 4.60 -9.90
CA ASP A 146 -15.59 3.16 -9.87
C ASP A 146 -14.78 2.53 -8.71
N PRO A 147 -15.40 1.77 -7.78
CA PRO A 147 -14.67 1.13 -6.68
C PRO A 147 -13.58 0.14 -7.12
N SER A 148 -13.63 -0.37 -8.35
CA SER A 148 -12.57 -1.22 -8.92
C SER A 148 -11.24 -0.52 -9.15
N LEU A 149 -11.23 0.82 -9.04
CA LEU A 149 -10.02 1.63 -9.00
C LEU A 149 -9.34 1.59 -7.62
N LEU A 150 -9.96 1.03 -6.60
CA LEU A 150 -9.39 0.92 -5.25
C LEU A 150 -8.81 -0.48 -5.03
N GLU A 151 -7.66 -0.52 -4.37
CA GLU A 151 -6.99 -1.74 -3.94
C GLU A 151 -6.55 -1.59 -2.49
N PHE A 152 -6.90 -2.54 -1.64
CA PHE A 152 -6.42 -2.56 -0.27
C PHE A 152 -5.25 -3.51 -0.11
N GLU A 153 -4.18 -2.99 0.47
CA GLU A 153 -2.94 -3.70 0.73
C GLU A 153 -2.83 -4.04 2.21
N LEU A 154 -2.58 -5.31 2.51
CA LEU A 154 -2.31 -5.80 3.86
C LEU A 154 -0.94 -6.44 3.89
N LEU A 155 -0.12 -6.09 4.89
CA LEU A 155 1.15 -6.75 5.13
C LEU A 155 0.95 -8.26 5.39
N GLU A 156 1.90 -9.07 4.93
CA GLU A 156 1.92 -10.50 5.17
C GLU A 156 2.11 -10.83 6.66
N THR A 157 0.99 -10.98 7.37
CA THR A 157 0.94 -11.43 8.76
C THR A 157 0.04 -12.65 8.91
N GLU A 158 0.16 -13.36 10.03
CA GLU A 158 -0.75 -14.46 10.37
C GLU A 158 -2.21 -13.99 10.42
N ASP A 159 -2.46 -12.84 11.05
CA ASP A 159 -3.80 -12.25 11.14
C ASP A 159 -4.36 -11.85 9.77
N ALA A 160 -3.55 -11.21 8.92
CA ALA A 160 -3.95 -10.88 7.55
C ALA A 160 -4.35 -12.15 6.79
N SER A 161 -3.51 -13.18 6.83
CA SER A 161 -3.74 -14.44 6.12
C SER A 161 -5.01 -15.14 6.61
N LYS A 162 -5.21 -15.17 7.93
CA LYS A 162 -6.41 -15.76 8.55
C LYS A 162 -7.67 -14.99 8.14
N LEU A 163 -7.70 -13.66 8.25
CA LEU A 163 -8.88 -12.86 7.94
C LEU A 163 -9.19 -12.85 6.45
N LEU A 164 -8.18 -12.77 5.59
CA LEU A 164 -8.35 -12.88 4.14
C LEU A 164 -8.98 -14.23 3.73
N SER A 165 -8.61 -15.32 4.40
CA SER A 165 -9.17 -16.65 4.13
C SER A 165 -10.66 -16.78 4.49
N LEU A 166 -11.20 -15.86 5.30
CA LEU A 166 -12.59 -15.89 5.75
C LEU A 166 -13.46 -15.04 4.82
N HIS A 167 -14.25 -15.71 3.98
CA HIS A 167 -15.12 -15.06 2.99
C HIS A 167 -16.04 -13.98 3.57
N GLN A 168 -16.48 -14.10 4.82
CA GLN A 168 -17.38 -13.11 5.42
C GLN A 168 -16.75 -11.69 5.51
N PHE A 169 -15.42 -11.60 5.64
CA PHE A 169 -14.72 -10.31 5.77
C PHE A 169 -14.26 -9.74 4.42
N THR A 170 -14.00 -10.60 3.43
CA THR A 170 -13.52 -10.17 2.12
C THR A 170 -14.62 -10.01 1.07
N ARG A 171 -15.69 -10.81 1.17
CA ARG A 171 -16.80 -10.81 0.20
C ARG A 171 -17.47 -9.44 0.04
N PRO A 172 -17.76 -8.65 1.10
CA PRO A 172 -18.38 -7.34 0.93
C PRO A 172 -17.55 -6.41 0.02
N LEU A 173 -16.24 -6.35 0.26
CA LEU A 173 -15.31 -5.53 -0.53
C LEU A 173 -15.23 -6.00 -1.99
N LYS A 174 -15.14 -7.32 -2.19
CA LYS A 174 -15.09 -7.91 -3.54
C LYS A 174 -16.40 -7.71 -4.30
N GLN A 175 -17.54 -7.71 -3.62
CA GLN A 175 -18.84 -7.41 -4.23
C GLN A 175 -18.99 -5.94 -4.64
N LEU A 176 -18.35 -5.02 -3.92
CA LEU A 176 -18.22 -3.62 -4.35
C LEU A 176 -17.29 -3.46 -5.56
N GLY A 177 -16.43 -4.45 -5.83
CA GLY A 177 -15.43 -4.42 -6.89
C GLY A 177 -14.04 -4.01 -6.42
N VAL A 178 -13.86 -3.76 -5.13
CA VAL A 178 -12.56 -3.40 -4.53
C VAL A 178 -11.61 -4.60 -4.61
N ARG A 179 -10.36 -4.31 -4.96
CA ARG A 179 -9.30 -5.31 -5.04
C ARG A 179 -8.61 -5.49 -3.70
N LEU A 180 -8.10 -6.69 -3.45
CA LEU A 180 -7.30 -7.01 -2.27
C LEU A 180 -5.91 -7.45 -2.68
N ALA A 181 -4.91 -6.96 -1.97
CA ALA A 181 -3.51 -7.25 -2.23
C ALA A 181 -2.80 -7.68 -0.94
N LEU A 182 -1.92 -8.67 -1.06
CA LEU A 182 -1.01 -9.06 0.01
C LEU A 182 0.36 -8.43 -0.24
N ASP A 183 0.83 -7.63 0.71
CA ASP A 183 2.11 -6.91 0.62
C ASP A 183 3.21 -7.56 1.44
N ASP A 184 4.45 -7.24 1.07
CA ASP A 184 5.69 -7.78 1.64
C ASP A 184 5.77 -9.31 1.64
N PHE A 185 5.18 -9.95 0.61
CA PHE A 185 5.15 -11.41 0.50
C PHE A 185 6.56 -12.01 0.43
N GLY A 186 6.76 -13.08 1.19
CA GLY A 186 8.00 -13.82 1.35
C GLY A 186 8.82 -13.40 2.59
N SER A 187 8.39 -12.36 3.30
CA SER A 187 9.00 -11.95 4.57
C SER A 187 8.53 -12.81 5.75
N GLY A 188 7.41 -13.56 5.61
CA GLY A 188 6.77 -14.25 6.73
C GLY A 188 5.99 -15.54 6.41
N TYR A 189 4.73 -15.54 6.86
CA TYR A 189 3.96 -16.72 7.28
C TYR A 189 3.17 -17.47 6.18
N SER A 190 2.92 -16.84 5.03
CA SER A 190 2.11 -17.44 3.97
C SER A 190 2.95 -18.35 3.06
N SER A 191 2.50 -19.58 2.89
CA SER A 191 3.02 -20.46 1.84
C SER A 191 2.35 -20.15 0.50
N LEU A 192 3.04 -20.43 -0.61
CA LEU A 192 2.45 -20.40 -1.96
C LEU A 192 1.18 -21.27 -2.06
N ALA A 193 1.10 -22.35 -1.30
CA ALA A 193 -0.09 -23.21 -1.26
C ALA A 193 -1.28 -22.52 -0.57
N ALA A 194 -1.03 -21.72 0.48
CA ALA A 194 -2.07 -20.95 1.16
C ALA A 194 -2.59 -19.80 0.29
N LEU A 195 -1.72 -19.18 -0.52
CA LEU A 195 -2.14 -18.10 -1.44
C LEU A 195 -3.20 -18.54 -2.44
N ALA A 196 -3.19 -19.80 -2.88
CA ALA A 196 -4.11 -20.30 -3.89
C ALA A 196 -5.58 -20.25 -3.46
N SER A 197 -5.87 -20.22 -2.16
CA SER A 197 -7.22 -20.12 -1.62
C SER A 197 -7.61 -18.73 -1.13
N LEU A 198 -6.67 -17.77 -1.08
CA LEU A 198 -6.97 -16.42 -0.63
C LEU A 198 -7.69 -15.63 -1.73
N PRO A 199 -8.76 -14.86 -1.39
CA PRO A 199 -9.51 -14.04 -2.33
C PRO A 199 -8.78 -12.72 -2.66
N ILE A 200 -7.48 -12.79 -2.96
CA ILE A 200 -6.65 -11.65 -3.33
C ILE A 200 -6.51 -11.52 -4.85
N ASP A 201 -6.29 -10.31 -5.33
CA ASP A 201 -6.10 -9.97 -6.74
C ASP A 201 -4.63 -9.70 -7.08
N THR A 202 -3.83 -9.37 -6.08
CA THR A 202 -2.43 -8.95 -6.26
C THR A 202 -1.56 -9.46 -5.12
N ILE A 203 -0.34 -9.85 -5.46
CA ILE A 203 0.73 -10.16 -4.50
C ILE A 203 1.88 -9.20 -4.79
N LYS A 204 2.32 -8.46 -3.78
CA LYS A 204 3.51 -7.62 -3.86
C LYS A 204 4.67 -8.35 -3.19
N VAL A 205 5.73 -8.55 -3.96
CA VAL A 205 6.92 -9.28 -3.49
C VAL A 205 7.80 -8.34 -2.69
N ALA A 206 8.22 -8.79 -1.50
CA ALA A 206 9.12 -8.05 -0.64
C ALA A 206 10.39 -7.62 -1.39
N ARG A 207 10.81 -6.36 -1.20
CA ARG A 207 12.00 -5.80 -1.88
C ARG A 207 13.27 -6.62 -1.62
N GLY A 208 13.36 -7.27 -0.45
CA GLY A 208 14.47 -8.14 -0.09
C GLY A 208 14.70 -9.29 -1.08
N PHE A 209 13.63 -9.84 -1.67
CA PHE A 209 13.75 -10.88 -2.71
C PHE A 209 14.37 -10.33 -3.99
N LEU A 210 13.94 -9.14 -4.41
CA LEU A 210 14.46 -8.51 -5.63
C LEU A 210 15.95 -8.17 -5.51
N THR A 211 16.45 -7.87 -4.32
CA THR A 211 17.88 -7.63 -4.07
C THR A 211 18.74 -8.88 -4.04
N GLN A 212 18.12 -10.06 -3.90
CA GLN A 212 18.80 -11.36 -3.87
C GLN A 212 18.68 -12.15 -5.18
N LEU A 213 17.92 -11.64 -6.15
CA LEU A 213 17.91 -12.21 -7.49
C LEU A 213 19.33 -12.09 -8.07
N PRO A 214 19.99 -13.21 -8.42
CA PRO A 214 21.27 -13.13 -9.12
C PRO A 214 21.05 -12.35 -10.42
N ASP A 215 22.02 -11.48 -10.76
CA ASP A 215 22.15 -10.91 -12.10
C ASP A 215 22.15 -12.09 -13.08
N SER A 216 20.99 -12.39 -13.66
CA SER A 216 20.75 -13.70 -14.24
C SER A 216 21.11 -13.67 -15.71
N ASP A 217 22.37 -14.01 -15.99
CA ASP A 217 22.75 -14.81 -17.16
C ASP A 217 22.69 -16.33 -16.85
N ARG A 218 21.98 -16.73 -15.78
CA ARG A 218 21.86 -18.12 -15.33
C ARG A 218 20.45 -18.51 -14.83
N GLY A 219 19.41 -18.09 -15.55
CA GLY A 219 18.02 -18.50 -15.29
C GLY A 219 17.24 -19.04 -16.49
N LEU A 220 17.78 -18.96 -17.70
CA LEU A 220 17.15 -19.50 -18.92
C LEU A 220 17.90 -20.74 -19.41
N HIS A 221 17.93 -21.79 -18.59
CA HIS A 221 18.24 -23.13 -19.09
C HIS A 221 16.99 -24.00 -19.00
N ASN A 222 16.36 -24.15 -20.17
CA ASN A 222 15.53 -25.27 -20.62
C ASN A 222 14.54 -25.87 -19.62
N HIS A 223 13.38 -25.24 -19.50
CA HIS A 223 12.13 -25.99 -19.53
C HIS A 223 11.16 -25.30 -20.48
N ASP A 224 10.99 -25.90 -21.66
CA ASP A 224 10.07 -25.48 -22.70
C ASP A 224 8.62 -25.50 -22.18
N TRP A 225 8.02 -24.32 -22.03
CA TRP A 225 6.56 -24.17 -21.98
C TRP A 225 6.05 -23.91 -23.41
N PRO A 226 5.13 -24.71 -23.98
CA PRO A 226 4.84 -24.66 -25.40
C PRO A 226 3.98 -23.44 -25.72
N SER A 227 4.63 -22.35 -26.16
CA SER A 227 3.96 -21.18 -26.74
C SER A 227 4.18 -21.20 -28.25
N ARG A 228 3.12 -21.57 -28.99
CA ARG A 228 3.09 -21.43 -30.45
C ARG A 228 3.09 -19.95 -30.82
N SER A 229 4.21 -19.58 -31.44
CA SER A 229 4.51 -18.46 -32.33
C SER A 229 3.33 -17.71 -32.96
N VAL A 230 3.34 -16.38 -32.78
CA VAL A 230 3.06 -15.37 -33.83
C VAL A 230 3.95 -14.14 -33.59
N GLN A 231 4.85 -13.83 -34.54
CA GLN A 231 5.54 -12.53 -34.64
C GLN A 231 4.65 -11.53 -35.41
N PRO A 232 4.82 -10.19 -35.24
CA PRO A 232 5.74 -9.50 -36.16
C PRO A 232 6.50 -8.25 -35.61
N THR A 233 7.70 -8.11 -36.19
CA THR A 233 8.39 -6.90 -36.67
C THR A 233 8.89 -5.77 -35.75
N ARG A 234 10.16 -5.45 -36.00
CA ARG A 234 11.07 -4.48 -35.39
C ARG A 234 10.70 -3.04 -35.77
N HIS A 235 10.93 -2.10 -34.86
CA HIS A 235 11.62 -0.84 -35.16
C HIS A 235 12.38 -0.32 -33.92
N ASP A 236 13.59 0.14 -34.18
CA ASP A 236 14.63 0.64 -33.29
C ASP A 236 14.52 2.18 -33.16
N CYS A 237 14.68 2.73 -31.94
CA CYS A 237 15.68 3.79 -31.64
C CYS A 237 15.43 4.53 -30.30
N ARG A 238 16.33 4.24 -29.35
CA ARG A 238 17.13 5.15 -28.47
C ARG A 238 16.50 6.37 -27.76
N GLY A 239 16.42 6.28 -26.43
CA GLY A 239 17.29 7.05 -25.52
C GLY A 239 16.72 8.28 -24.79
N ARG A 240 16.54 8.21 -23.46
CA ARG A 240 17.36 8.89 -22.43
C ARG A 240 16.78 8.69 -21.02
N GLY A 241 17.67 8.72 -20.03
CA GLY A 241 17.44 8.28 -18.67
C GLY A 241 16.55 9.20 -17.83
N SER A 242 15.70 8.56 -17.03
CA SER A 242 15.25 9.07 -15.74
C SER A 242 15.14 7.88 -14.80
N ARG A 243 15.88 7.89 -13.69
CA ARG A 243 15.85 6.84 -12.67
C ARG A 243 14.49 6.86 -11.96
N VAL A 244 13.55 6.06 -12.46
CA VAL A 244 12.30 5.74 -11.76
C VAL A 244 12.61 4.57 -10.83
N ARG A 245 12.47 4.78 -9.51
CA ARG A 245 12.51 3.69 -8.53
C ARG A 245 11.19 2.93 -8.64
N SER A 246 11.22 1.80 -9.32
CA SER A 246 10.11 0.85 -9.46
C SER A 246 10.00 -0.02 -8.21
N SER A 247 8.85 0.01 -7.54
CA SER A 247 8.39 -1.18 -6.82
C SER A 247 7.76 -2.09 -7.88
N ALA A 248 8.30 -3.29 -8.05
CA ALA A 248 7.84 -4.22 -9.06
C ALA A 248 6.67 -5.03 -8.50
N ALA A 249 5.44 -4.62 -8.80
CA ALA A 249 4.34 -5.57 -8.86
C ALA A 249 4.56 -6.41 -10.12
N VAL A 250 4.88 -7.70 -9.93
CA VAL A 250 4.95 -8.65 -11.04
C VAL A 250 3.51 -8.95 -11.41
N ALA A 251 3.08 -8.42 -12.55
CA ALA A 251 1.81 -8.75 -13.21
C ALA A 251 1.93 -10.02 -14.04
#